data_AF-A0A4S4GT79-F1
#
_entry.id   AF-A0A4S4GT79-F1
#
_cell.length_a   1.000
_cell.length_b   1.000
_cell.length_c   1.000
_cell.angle_alpha   90.00
_cell.angle_beta   90.00
_cell.angle_gamma   90.00
#
_symmetry.space_group_name_H-M   'P 1'
#
loop_
_entity.id
_entity.type
_entity.pdbx_description
1 polymer ?
#
loop_
_entity_poly.entity_id
_entity_poly.type
_entity_poly.pdbx_seq_one_letter_code
_entity_poly.pdbx_strand_id
1 'polypeptide(L)'
;FITRKNMIAILISLELMLNAVDINFVVFNRFLYPGALEGMIFTLFAIAIAAAETALAIAIIVNIFRAVRNIDVRDLDKLKL
;
A
#
# COMPACT_ATOMS: atom_id res chain seq x y z
N PHE A 1 6.33 6.73 -8.13
CA PHE A 1 5.06 6.97 -7.44
C PHE A 1 4.24 8.01 -8.17
N ILE A 2 4.54 9.31 -8.01
CA ILE A 2 3.72 10.43 -8.54
C ILE A 2 3.60 10.44 -10.08
N THR A 3 4.58 9.88 -10.80
CA THR A 3 4.58 9.83 -12.27
C THR A 3 3.84 8.63 -12.86
N ARG A 4 3.47 7.63 -12.03
CA ARG A 4 2.74 6.45 -12.49
C ARG A 4 1.28 6.84 -12.71
N LYS A 5 0.73 6.43 -13.85
CA LYS A 5 -0.69 6.66 -14.19
C LYS A 5 -1.53 5.39 -14.14
N ASN A 6 -0.87 4.23 -14.16
CA ASN A 6 -1.51 2.93 -13.99
C ASN A 6 -1.82 2.71 -12.49
N MET A 7 -3.08 2.46 -12.16
CA MET A 7 -3.54 2.29 -10.78
C MET A 7 -2.85 1.12 -10.05
N ILE A 8 -2.60 -0.01 -10.73
CA ILE A 8 -1.87 -1.15 -10.15
C ILE A 8 -0.43 -0.76 -9.85
N ALA A 9 0.22 -0.02 -10.75
CA ALA A 9 1.58 0.44 -10.52
C ALA A 9 1.67 1.42 -9.35
N ILE A 10 0.64 2.25 -9.13
CA ILE A 10 0.54 3.13 -7.96
C ILE A 10 0.42 2.29 -6.68
N LEU A 11 -0.46 1.29 -6.66
CA LEU A 11 -0.65 0.38 -5.53
C LEU A 11 0.64 -0.37 -5.15
N ILE A 12 1.31 -1.00 -6.13
CA ILE A 12 2.60 -1.68 -5.90
C ILE A 12 3.63 -0.72 -5.33
N SER A 13 3.61 0.53 -5.81
CA SER A 13 4.51 1.53 -5.28
C SER A 13 4.17 1.73 -3.77
N LEU A 14 2.91 1.98 -3.41
CA LEU A 14 2.49 2.18 -2.02
C LEU A 14 2.93 1.02 -1.11
N GLU A 15 2.75 -0.21 -1.55
CA GLU A 15 3.23 -1.41 -0.83
C GLU A 15 4.75 -1.40 -0.60
N LEU A 16 5.54 -0.92 -1.56
CA LEU A 16 7.00 -0.78 -1.37
C LEU A 16 7.35 0.28 -0.32
N MET A 17 6.56 1.36 -0.20
CA MET A 17 6.76 2.36 0.86
C MET A 17 6.43 1.78 2.24
N LEU A 18 5.31 1.04 2.36
CA LEU A 18 4.94 0.39 3.62
C LEU A 18 5.99 -0.64 4.05
N ASN A 19 6.47 -1.48 3.12
CA ASN A 19 7.57 -2.41 3.42
C ASN A 19 8.86 -1.70 3.86
N ALA A 20 9.17 -0.54 3.28
CA ALA A 20 10.33 0.24 3.72
C ALA A 20 10.17 0.74 5.17
N VAL A 21 8.96 1.15 5.54
CA VAL A 21 8.64 1.55 6.93
C VAL A 21 8.76 0.35 7.88
N ASP A 22 8.24 -0.81 7.49
CA ASP A 22 8.31 -2.04 8.27
C ASP A 22 9.76 -2.48 8.55
N ILE A 23 10.62 -2.41 7.54
CA ILE A 23 12.06 -2.68 7.68
C ILE A 23 12.67 -1.70 8.69
N ASN A 24 12.34 -0.41 8.62
CA ASN A 24 12.86 0.58 9.56
C ASN A 24 12.43 0.28 11.01
N PHE A 25 11.19 -0.14 11.24
CA PHE A 25 10.74 -0.52 12.59
C PHE A 25 11.52 -1.71 13.16
N VAL A 26 11.74 -2.76 12.37
CA VAL A 26 12.53 -3.92 12.80
C VAL A 26 13.99 -3.54 13.05
N VAL A 27 14.59 -2.77 12.14
CA VAL A 27 15.98 -2.31 12.25
C VAL A 27 16.16 -1.43 13.48
N PHE A 28 15.32 -0.41 13.69
CA PHE A 28 15.43 0.46 14.86
C PHE A 28 15.20 -0.28 16.16
N ASN A 29 14.25 -1.21 16.21
CA ASN A 29 14.07 -2.04 17.39
C ASN A 29 15.33 -2.88 17.67
N ARG A 30 15.90 -3.52 16.65
CA ARG A 30 17.11 -4.34 16.79
C ARG A 30 18.33 -3.55 17.27
N PHE A 31 18.53 -2.33 16.77
CA PHE A 31 19.74 -1.54 17.07
C PHE A 31 19.61 -0.61 18.28
N LEU A 32 18.44 -0.01 18.51
CA LEU A 32 18.24 0.96 19.59
C LEU A 32 17.64 0.32 20.85
N TYR A 33 16.83 -0.74 20.68
CA TYR A 33 16.05 -1.34 21.77
C TYR A 33 16.02 -2.88 21.71
N PRO A 34 17.18 -3.58 21.73
CA PRO A 34 17.27 -5.01 21.42
C PRO A 34 16.52 -5.95 22.38
N GLY A 35 16.17 -5.48 23.59
CA GLY A 35 15.36 -6.23 24.56
C GLY A 35 13.87 -5.89 24.54
N ALA A 36 13.49 -4.87 23.76
CA ALA A 36 12.11 -4.39 23.63
C ALA A 36 11.51 -5.00 22.35
N LEU A 37 10.22 -5.34 22.34
CA LEU A 37 9.56 -6.03 21.21
C LEU A 37 8.55 -5.15 20.47
N GLU A 38 8.36 -3.90 20.91
CA GLU A 38 7.34 -2.99 20.42
C GLU A 38 7.48 -2.73 18.92
N GLY A 39 8.72 -2.57 18.42
CA GLY A 39 8.94 -2.37 16.99
C GLY A 39 8.63 -3.61 16.16
N MET A 40 8.93 -4.81 16.66
CA MET A 40 8.55 -6.06 15.99
C MET A 40 7.03 -6.27 15.98
N ILE A 41 6.36 -5.98 17.10
CA ILE A 41 4.90 -6.06 17.21
C ILE A 41 4.25 -5.05 16.27
N PHE A 42 4.75 -3.81 16.23
CA PHE A 42 4.20 -2.78 15.34
C PHE A 42 4.35 -3.16 13.86
N THR A 43 5.51 -3.69 13.46
CA THR A 43 5.71 -4.24 12.10
C THR A 43 4.70 -5.34 11.77
N LEU A 44 4.43 -6.27 12.69
CA LEU A 44 3.46 -7.34 12.45
C LEU A 44 2.05 -6.79 12.17
N PHE A 45 1.61 -5.80 12.96
CA PHE A 45 0.32 -5.15 12.73
C PHE A 45 0.31 -4.33 11.43
N ALA A 46 1.40 -3.64 11.11
CA ALA A 46 1.53 -2.88 9.87
C ALA A 46 1.41 -3.79 8.64
N ILE A 47 2.04 -4.97 8.63
CA ILE A 47 1.89 -5.99 7.58
C ILE A 47 0.44 -6.45 7.47
N ALA A 48 -0.24 -6.69 8.59
CA ALA A 48 -1.66 -7.09 8.58
C ALA A 48 -2.57 -6.00 8.00
N ILE A 49 -2.30 -4.73 8.31
CA ILE A 49 -3.02 -3.58 7.76
C ILE A 49 -2.74 -3.44 6.26
N ALA A 50 -1.48 -3.57 5.82
CA ALA A 50 -1.11 -3.52 4.41
C ALA A 50 -1.83 -4.60 3.59
N ALA A 51 -1.94 -5.82 4.13
CA ALA A 51 -2.71 -6.89 3.50
C ALA A 51 -4.21 -6.54 3.35
N ALA A 52 -4.82 -5.96 4.39
CA ALA A 52 -6.21 -5.51 4.35
C ALA A 52 -6.42 -4.34 3.36
N GLU A 53 -5.49 -3.39 3.34
CA GLU A 53 -5.49 -2.26 2.40
C GLU A 53 -5.40 -2.74 0.95
N THR A 54 -4.44 -3.62 0.63
CA THR A 54 -4.28 -4.18 -0.71
C THR A 54 -5.55 -4.88 -1.19
N ALA A 55 -6.22 -5.65 -0.32
CA ALA A 55 -7.48 -6.31 -0.68
C ALA A 55 -8.58 -5.29 -1.04
N LEU A 56 -8.73 -4.23 -0.23
CA LEU A 56 -9.67 -3.15 -0.49
C LEU A 56 -9.32 -2.38 -1.78
N ALA A 57 -8.05 -2.02 -1.96
CA ALA A 57 -7.59 -1.27 -3.12
C ALA A 57 -7.81 -2.05 -4.43
N ILE A 58 -7.51 -3.35 -4.44
CA ILE A 58 -7.77 -4.22 -5.60
C ILE A 58 -9.27 -4.27 -5.89
N ALA A 59 -10.13 -4.42 -4.87
CA ALA A 59 -11.58 -4.45 -5.07
C ALA A 59 -12.09 -3.15 -5.73
N ILE A 60 -11.58 -2.00 -5.28
CA ILE A 60 -11.90 -0.69 -5.88
C ILE A 60 -11.40 -0.61 -7.33
N ILE A 61 -10.14 -0.99 -7.60
CA ILE A 61 -9.56 -0.96 -8.94
C ILE A 61 -10.34 -1.87 -9.90
N VAL A 62 -10.75 -3.06 -9.46
CA VAL A 62 -11.58 -3.98 -10.26
C VAL A 62 -12.94 -3.35 -10.56
N ASN A 63 -13.58 -2.69 -9.59
CA ASN A 63 -14.86 -2.04 -9.82
C ASN A 63 -14.76 -0.89 -10.83
N ILE A 64 -13.72 -0.05 -10.69
CA ILE A 64 -13.41 1.01 -11.66
C ILE A 64 -13.18 0.42 -13.05
N PHE A 65 -12.39 -0.65 -13.15
CA PHE A 65 -12.14 -1.31 -14.43
C PHE A 65 -13.43 -1.84 -15.06
N ARG A 66 -14.38 -2.35 -14.27
CA ARG A 66 -15.69 -2.78 -14.78
C ARG A 66 -16.52 -1.61 -15.33
N ALA A 67 -16.43 -0.43 -14.72
CA ALA A 67 -17.17 0.75 -15.15
C ALA A 67 -16.53 1.45 -16.37
N VAL A 68 -15.21 1.62 -16.37
CA VAL A 68 -14.47 2.47 -17.33
C VAL A 68 -13.72 1.65 -18.39
N ARG A 69 -13.53 0.34 -18.17
CA ARG A 69 -12.70 -0.57 -19.00
C ARG A 69 -11.25 -0.13 -19.19
N ASN A 70 -10.74 0.73 -18.29
CA ASN A 70 -9.33 1.13 -18.27
C ASN A 70 -8.80 1.21 -16.83
N ILE A 71 -7.48 1.05 -16.69
CA ILE A 71 -6.74 1.10 -15.41
C ILE A 71 -5.87 2.35 -15.26
N ASP A 72 -5.99 3.31 -16.18
CA ASP A 72 -5.34 4.62 -16.09
C ASP A 72 -6.14 5.54 -15.16
N VAL A 73 -5.48 6.13 -14.17
CA VAL A 73 -6.07 7.01 -13.16
C VAL A 73 -6.70 8.27 -13.75
N ARG A 74 -6.29 8.70 -14.96
CA ARG A 74 -6.88 9.87 -15.62
C ARG A 74 -8.26 9.61 -16.18
N ASP A 75 -8.59 8.35 -16.48
CA ASP A 75 -9.91 8.00 -16.98
C ASP A 75 -10.98 7.97 -15.89
N LEU A 76 -10.59 8.18 -14.63
CA LEU A 76 -11.54 8.36 -13.52
C LEU A 76 -12.42 9.59 -13.67
N ASP A 77 -12.01 10.59 -14.46
CA ASP A 77 -12.85 11.76 -14.76
C ASP A 77 -14.16 11.36 -15.46
N LYS A 78 -14.22 10.21 -16.12
CA LYS A 78 -15.44 9.66 -16.74
C LYS A 78 -16.50 9.23 -15.71
N LEU A 79 -16.12 9.14 -14.44
CA LEU A 79 -17.03 8.82 -13.32
C LEU A 79 -17.58 10.07 -12.63
N LYS A 80 -17.13 11.27 -13.02
CA LYS A 80 -17.72 12.52 -12.54
C LYS A 80 -19.05 12.75 -13.29
N LEU A 81 -20.07 13.17 -12.55
CA LEU A 81 -21.38 13.61 -13.08
C LEU A 81 -21.22 14.83 -13.99
#